data_AF-A0A8T6I7H0-F1
#
_entry.id   AF-A0A8T6I7H0-F1
#
_cell.length_a   1.000
_cell.length_b   1.000
_cell.length_c   1.000
_cell.angle_alpha   90.00
_cell.angle_beta   90.00
_cell.angle_gamma   90.00
#
_symmetry.space_group_name_H-M   'P 1'
#
loop_
_entity.id
_entity.type
_entity.pdbx_description
1 polymer ?
#
loop_
_entity_poly.entity_id
_entity_poly.type
_entity_poly.pdbx_seq_one_letter_code
_entity_poly.pdbx_strand_id
1 'polypeptide(L)'
;MIEMLAYAIAAGLTAVCCVVHYAAMRWLYQSPGLGRLPVGVLLFVGAMLLVHVFEIWLFGLAYYLMSGTVFGSVSAAGFLDCIYYSASAYTTLGLGDIFPTGPIRAVTGTEGLVGLVLIAWTASFTFLHMQRFWDRDNDR
;
A
#
# COMPACT_ATOMS: atom_id res chain seq x y z
N MET A 1 -20.77 -16.82 -7.60
CA MET A 1 -20.40 -15.91 -8.71
C MET A 1 -19.87 -14.58 -8.20
N ILE A 2 -20.60 -13.84 -7.36
CA ILE A 2 -20.17 -12.53 -6.82
C ILE A 2 -18.87 -12.63 -6.00
N GLU A 3 -18.71 -13.67 -5.17
CA GLU A 3 -17.47 -13.93 -4.42
C GLU A 3 -16.24 -14.02 -5.33
N MET A 4 -16.33 -14.78 -6.42
CA MET A 4 -15.22 -14.91 -7.39
C MET A 4 -14.89 -13.56 -8.04
N LEU A 5 -15.90 -12.74 -8.32
CA LEU A 5 -15.69 -11.40 -8.85
C LEU A 5 -15.01 -10.48 -7.82
N ALA A 6 -15.36 -10.58 -6.53
CA ALA A 6 -14.68 -9.84 -5.46
C ALA A 6 -13.20 -10.23 -5.35
N TYR A 7 -12.87 -11.53 -5.45
CA TYR A 7 -11.48 -11.98 -5.51
C TYR A 7 -10.75 -11.52 -6.78
N ALA A 8 -11.43 -11.48 -7.93
CA ALA A 8 -10.85 -10.96 -9.17
C ALA A 8 -10.55 -9.45 -9.07
N ILE A 9 -11.43 -8.67 -8.44
CA ILE A 9 -11.20 -7.25 -8.14
C ILE A 9 -10.00 -7.10 -7.19
N ALA A 10 -9.95 -7.88 -6.11
CA ALA A 10 -8.84 -7.86 -5.16
C ALA A 10 -7.51 -8.18 -5.84
N ALA A 11 -7.47 -9.20 -6.72
CA ALA A 11 -6.28 -9.56 -7.49
C ALA A 11 -5.87 -8.45 -8.48
N GLY A 12 -6.85 -7.81 -9.15
CA GLY A 12 -6.61 -6.67 -10.03
C GLY A 12 -6.01 -5.48 -9.30
N LEU A 13 -6.59 -5.08 -8.15
CA LEU A 13 -6.07 -4.02 -7.29
C LEU A 13 -4.65 -4.34 -6.80
N THR A 14 -4.42 -5.58 -6.40
CA THR A 14 -3.10 -6.06 -5.98
C THR A 14 -2.08 -5.89 -7.09
N ALA A 15 -2.39 -6.35 -8.31
CA ALA A 15 -1.50 -6.23 -9.45
C ALA A 15 -1.20 -4.75 -9.77
N VAL A 16 -2.21 -3.88 -9.74
CA VAL A 16 -2.04 -2.43 -9.95
C VAL A 16 -1.13 -1.83 -8.88
N CYS A 17 -1.36 -2.14 -7.60
CA CYS A 17 -0.51 -1.64 -6.51
C CYS A 17 0.93 -2.12 -6.67
N CYS A 18 1.16 -3.41 -6.91
CA CYS A 18 2.51 -3.94 -7.14
C CYS A 18 3.22 -3.23 -8.31
N VAL A 19 2.52 -2.95 -9.41
CA VAL A 19 3.09 -2.25 -10.57
C VAL A 19 3.40 -0.79 -10.22
N VAL A 20 2.47 -0.07 -9.58
CA VAL A 20 2.67 1.32 -9.14
C VAL A 20 3.84 1.41 -8.16
N HIS A 21 3.85 0.54 -7.15
CA HIS A 21 4.91 0.45 -6.15
C HIS A 21 6.27 0.29 -6.79
N TYR A 22 6.40 -0.76 -7.63
CA TYR A 22 7.64 -1.08 -8.31
C TYR A 22 8.09 0.04 -9.25
N ALA A 23 7.16 0.63 -10.02
CA ALA A 23 7.46 1.72 -10.93
C ALA A 23 7.95 2.97 -10.17
N ALA A 24 7.28 3.35 -9.08
CA ALA A 24 7.67 4.48 -8.25
C ALA A 24 9.05 4.24 -7.62
N MET A 25 9.26 3.05 -7.06
CA MET A 25 10.52 2.64 -6.47
C MET A 25 11.67 2.67 -7.48
N ARG A 26 11.46 2.13 -8.69
CA ARG A 26 12.42 2.15 -9.79
C ARG A 26 12.73 3.58 -10.23
N TRP A 27 11.71 4.41 -10.37
CA TRP A 27 11.88 5.81 -10.76
C TRP A 27 12.66 6.61 -9.71
N LEU A 28 12.32 6.46 -8.43
CA LEU A 28 13.04 7.09 -7.31
C LEU A 28 14.49 6.60 -7.24
N TYR A 29 14.74 5.31 -7.43
CA TYR A 29 16.10 4.76 -7.44
C TYR A 29 16.96 5.29 -8.60
N GLN A 30 16.36 5.48 -9.79
CA GLN A 30 17.05 6.04 -10.95
C GLN A 30 17.24 7.56 -10.88
N SER A 31 16.54 8.24 -9.96
CA SER A 31 16.59 9.69 -9.84
C SER A 31 17.96 10.17 -9.31
N PRO A 32 18.69 11.00 -10.07
CA PRO A 32 20.00 11.50 -9.65
C PRO A 32 19.84 12.38 -8.40
N GLY A 33 20.44 11.98 -7.28
CA GLY A 33 20.45 12.75 -6.03
C GLY A 33 20.09 11.92 -4.79
N LEU A 34 19.24 10.90 -4.93
CA LEU A 34 18.89 9.99 -3.83
C LEU A 34 20.05 9.07 -3.42
N GLY A 35 20.97 8.79 -4.35
CA GLY A 35 22.06 7.82 -4.20
C GLY A 35 23.41 8.36 -3.73
N ARG A 36 23.53 9.63 -3.29
CA ARG A 36 24.84 10.24 -3.00
C ARG A 36 25.02 10.83 -1.59
N LEU A 37 23.95 11.03 -0.83
CA LEU A 37 23.98 11.69 0.47
C LEU A 37 23.04 10.98 1.46
N PRO A 38 23.32 11.03 2.78
CA PRO A 38 22.41 10.49 3.81
C PRO A 38 20.97 11.01 3.70
N VAL A 39 20.82 12.27 3.29
CA VAL A 39 19.52 12.93 3.03
C VAL A 39 18.73 12.23 1.91
N GLY A 40 19.42 11.60 0.95
CA GLY A 40 18.78 10.88 -0.15
C GLY A 40 17.94 9.70 0.33
N VAL A 41 18.39 8.97 1.36
CA VAL A 41 17.60 7.86 1.92
C VAL A 41 16.33 8.37 2.61
N LEU A 42 16.42 9.48 3.33
CA LEU A 42 15.24 10.10 3.97
C LEU A 42 14.22 10.56 2.92
N LEU A 43 14.69 11.19 1.84
CA LEU A 43 13.83 11.60 0.71
C LEU A 43 13.18 10.39 0.02
N PHE A 44 13.92 9.29 -0.15
CA PHE A 44 13.37 8.04 -0.69
C PHE A 44 12.24 7.49 0.18
N VAL A 45 12.48 7.37 1.51
CA VAL A 45 11.46 6.89 2.45
C VAL A 45 10.24 7.81 2.45
N GLY A 46 10.45 9.13 2.50
CA GLY A 46 9.35 10.10 2.43
C GLY A 46 8.52 9.99 1.15
N ALA A 47 9.17 9.82 0.00
CA ALA A 47 8.47 9.62 -1.26
C ALA A 47 7.70 8.28 -1.30
N MET A 48 8.29 7.19 -0.78
CA MET A 48 7.62 5.90 -0.70
C MET A 48 6.44 5.88 0.27
N LEU A 49 6.47 6.68 1.34
CA LEU A 49 5.31 6.88 2.20
C LEU A 49 4.14 7.50 1.42
N LEU A 50 4.40 8.46 0.52
CA LEU A 50 3.35 9.02 -0.34
C LEU A 50 2.80 7.99 -1.35
N VAL A 51 3.65 7.09 -1.85
CA VAL A 51 3.21 5.97 -2.70
C VAL A 51 2.28 5.03 -1.92
N HIS A 52 2.61 4.70 -0.67
CA HIS A 52 1.73 3.91 0.18
C HIS A 52 0.40 4.60 0.50
N VAL A 53 0.42 5.91 0.74
CA VAL A 53 -0.82 6.69 0.89
C VAL A 53 -1.65 6.60 -0.39
N PHE A 54 -1.03 6.70 -1.57
CA PHE A 54 -1.74 6.54 -2.83
C PHE A 54 -2.34 5.12 -3.01
N GLU A 55 -1.60 4.07 -2.63
CA GLU A 55 -2.09 2.68 -2.65
C GLU A 55 -3.31 2.48 -1.73
N ILE A 56 -3.28 3.06 -0.53
CA ILE A 56 -4.43 3.12 0.39
C ILE A 56 -5.61 3.82 -0.28
N TRP A 57 -5.39 4.92 -1.00
CA TRP A 57 -6.48 5.62 -1.68
C TRP A 57 -7.10 4.80 -2.81
N LEU A 58 -6.33 3.97 -3.51
CA LEU A 58 -6.85 3.04 -4.52
C LEU A 58 -7.80 2.01 -3.91
N PHE A 59 -7.41 1.39 -2.80
CA PHE A 59 -8.28 0.45 -2.08
C PHE A 59 -9.48 1.13 -1.44
N GLY A 60 -9.28 2.29 -0.80
CA GLY A 60 -10.37 3.09 -0.24
C GLY A 60 -11.41 3.51 -1.28
N LEU A 61 -10.98 3.90 -2.48
CA LEU A 61 -11.89 4.17 -3.59
C LEU A 61 -12.64 2.90 -4.02
N ALA A 62 -11.97 1.76 -4.09
CA ALA A 62 -12.63 0.48 -4.41
C ALA A 62 -13.69 0.12 -3.37
N TYR A 63 -13.41 0.29 -2.06
CA TYR A 63 -14.41 0.09 -1.02
C TYR A 63 -15.61 1.02 -1.17
N TYR A 64 -15.37 2.30 -1.44
CA TYR A 64 -16.44 3.27 -1.63
C TYR A 64 -17.36 2.89 -2.80
N LEU A 65 -16.78 2.44 -3.92
CA LEU A 65 -17.53 2.03 -5.11
C LEU A 65 -18.26 0.68 -4.93
N MET A 66 -17.70 -0.23 -4.13
CA MET A 66 -18.30 -1.54 -3.86
C MET A 66 -19.36 -1.49 -2.75
N SER A 67 -19.23 -0.57 -1.79
CA SER A 67 -20.14 -0.46 -0.65
C SER A 67 -21.55 -0.06 -1.07
N GLY A 68 -22.56 -0.72 -0.52
CA GLY A 68 -23.97 -0.48 -0.86
C GLY A 68 -24.40 -1.15 -2.17
N THR A 69 -23.55 -2.00 -2.76
CA THR A 69 -23.85 -2.79 -3.96
C THR A 69 -24.03 -4.27 -3.63
N VAL A 70 -24.07 -5.13 -4.66
CA VAL A 70 -24.14 -6.59 -4.51
C VAL A 70 -22.93 -7.20 -3.79
N PHE A 71 -21.82 -6.45 -3.64
CA PHE A 71 -20.64 -6.90 -2.90
C PHE A 71 -20.74 -6.72 -1.39
N GLY A 72 -21.81 -6.08 -0.90
CA GLY A 72 -22.03 -5.82 0.52
C GLY A 72 -21.75 -4.37 0.90
N SER A 73 -21.33 -4.13 2.15
CA SER A 73 -21.15 -2.78 2.67
C SER A 73 -19.98 -2.65 3.64
N VAL A 74 -19.44 -1.44 3.70
CA VAL A 74 -18.61 -0.96 4.82
C VAL A 74 -19.53 -0.18 5.76
N SER A 75 -19.49 -0.48 7.07
CA SER A 75 -20.48 0.00 8.05
C SER A 75 -20.65 1.53 8.14
N ALA A 76 -19.61 2.29 7.79
CA ALA A 76 -19.66 3.74 7.59
C ALA A 76 -19.24 4.04 6.14
N ALA A 77 -20.20 4.11 5.21
CA ALA A 77 -19.94 4.18 3.77
C ALA A 77 -19.60 5.59 3.25
N GLY A 78 -19.11 6.51 4.09
CA GLY A 78 -18.55 7.78 3.63
C GLY A 78 -17.27 7.54 2.82
N PHE A 79 -16.96 8.44 1.88
CA PHE A 79 -15.73 8.31 1.08
C PHE A 79 -14.48 8.29 1.97
N LEU A 80 -14.36 9.24 2.90
CA LEU A 80 -13.23 9.31 3.83
C LEU A 80 -13.21 8.16 4.83
N ASP A 81 -14.38 7.65 5.23
CA ASP A 81 -14.49 6.47 6.08
C ASP A 81 -13.94 5.23 5.38
N CYS A 82 -14.17 5.08 4.07
CA CYS A 82 -13.60 4.01 3.26
C CYS A 82 -12.08 4.15 3.10
N ILE A 83 -11.55 5.37 2.94
CA ILE A 83 -10.10 5.62 2.94
C ILE A 83 -9.49 5.26 4.29
N TYR A 84 -10.10 5.68 5.40
CA TYR A 84 -9.64 5.36 6.75
C TYR A 84 -9.69 3.84 7.02
N TYR A 85 -10.77 3.19 6.60
CA TYR A 85 -10.92 1.74 6.68
C TYR A 85 -9.80 1.02 5.91
N SER A 86 -9.53 1.45 4.67
CA SER A 86 -8.42 0.95 3.86
C SER A 86 -7.07 1.17 4.55
N ALA A 87 -6.81 2.35 5.11
CA ALA A 87 -5.58 2.60 5.85
C ALA A 87 -5.40 1.63 7.02
N SER A 88 -6.47 1.36 7.77
CA SER A 88 -6.50 0.42 8.90
C SER A 88 -6.24 -1.02 8.44
N ALA A 89 -6.81 -1.43 7.31
CA ALA A 89 -6.61 -2.76 6.75
C ALA A 89 -5.21 -2.94 6.14
N TYR A 90 -4.78 -2.02 5.28
CA TYR A 90 -3.48 -2.00 4.58
C TYR A 90 -2.29 -2.05 5.54
N THR A 91 -2.37 -1.30 6.63
CA THR A 91 -1.31 -1.27 7.67
C THR A 91 -1.47 -2.36 8.72
N THR A 92 -2.49 -3.22 8.59
CA THR A 92 -2.86 -4.27 9.55
C THR A 92 -3.18 -3.77 10.95
N LEU A 93 -3.58 -2.51 11.09
CA LEU A 93 -3.93 -1.87 12.35
C LEU A 93 -5.24 -2.44 12.94
N GLY A 94 -6.26 -2.60 12.10
CA GLY A 94 -7.47 -3.35 12.45
C GLY A 94 -8.28 -2.80 13.65
N LEU A 95 -8.47 -1.49 13.74
CA LEU A 95 -9.15 -0.83 14.87
C LEU A 95 -10.58 -1.32 15.15
N GLY A 96 -11.29 -1.84 14.13
CA GLY A 96 -12.58 -2.55 14.30
C GLY A 96 -13.80 -1.65 14.54
N ASP A 97 -13.63 -0.34 14.48
CA ASP A 97 -14.70 0.67 14.50
C ASP A 97 -15.50 0.70 13.18
N ILE A 98 -14.83 0.51 12.05
CA ILE A 98 -15.42 0.34 10.74
C ILE A 98 -15.14 -1.07 10.24
N PHE A 99 -16.17 -1.78 9.77
CA PHE A 99 -16.05 -3.18 9.38
C PHE A 99 -16.81 -3.52 8.09
N PRO A 100 -16.28 -4.47 7.29
CA PRO A 100 -16.88 -4.91 6.05
C PRO A 100 -17.92 -6.01 6.30
N THR A 101 -18.98 -6.04 5.50
CA THR A 101 -19.97 -7.12 5.45
C THR A 101 -20.20 -7.57 4.01
N GLY A 102 -20.32 -8.88 3.79
CA GLY A 102 -20.49 -9.47 2.46
C GLY A 102 -19.18 -9.79 1.71
N PRO A 103 -19.27 -10.08 0.39
CA PRO A 103 -18.14 -10.44 -0.47
C PRO A 103 -16.95 -9.47 -0.46
N ILE A 104 -17.18 -8.19 -0.14
CA ILE A 104 -16.13 -7.15 -0.05
C ILE A 104 -15.00 -7.53 0.93
N ARG A 105 -15.25 -8.44 1.88
CA ARG A 105 -14.24 -9.02 2.79
C ARG A 105 -13.07 -9.68 2.07
N ALA A 106 -13.28 -10.19 0.85
CA ALA A 106 -12.20 -10.72 0.02
C ALA A 106 -11.15 -9.65 -0.30
N VAL A 107 -11.59 -8.41 -0.55
CA VAL A 107 -10.70 -7.27 -0.79
C VAL A 107 -9.94 -6.91 0.49
N THR A 108 -10.63 -6.84 1.64
CA THR A 108 -10.02 -6.60 2.96
C THR A 108 -8.89 -7.55 3.30
N GLY A 109 -9.15 -8.86 3.21
CA GLY A 109 -8.13 -9.85 3.56
C GLY A 109 -6.92 -9.78 2.63
N THR A 110 -7.16 -9.50 1.34
CA THR A 110 -6.09 -9.36 0.36
C THR A 110 -5.29 -8.07 0.58
N GLU A 111 -5.96 -6.95 0.84
CA GLU A 111 -5.33 -5.66 1.09
C GLU A 111 -4.37 -5.72 2.29
N GLY A 112 -4.78 -6.32 3.41
CA GLY A 112 -3.90 -6.44 4.57
C GLY A 112 -2.63 -7.24 4.29
N LEU A 113 -2.74 -8.32 3.50
CA LEU A 113 -1.57 -9.10 3.07
C LEU A 113 -0.67 -8.28 2.13
N VAL A 114 -1.25 -7.62 1.12
CA VAL A 114 -0.50 -6.85 0.13
C VAL A 114 0.18 -5.65 0.77
N GLY A 115 -0.52 -4.90 1.63
CA GLY A 115 0.05 -3.75 2.31
C GLY A 115 1.23 -4.13 3.20
N LEU A 116 1.11 -5.22 3.96
CA LEU A 116 2.22 -5.77 4.74
C LEU A 116 3.44 -6.09 3.85
N VAL A 117 3.22 -6.75 2.70
CA VAL A 117 4.28 -7.12 1.77
C VAL A 117 4.96 -5.89 1.16
N LEU A 118 4.19 -4.90 0.71
CA LEU A 118 4.74 -3.69 0.06
C LEU A 118 5.51 -2.81 1.06
N ILE A 119 5.02 -2.68 2.29
CA ILE A 119 5.74 -1.99 3.37
C ILE A 119 7.06 -2.71 3.67
N ALA A 120 7.03 -4.04 3.82
CA ALA A 120 8.23 -4.85 4.08
C ALA A 120 9.24 -4.79 2.92
N TRP A 121 8.77 -4.73 1.68
CA TRP A 121 9.62 -4.55 0.50
C TRP A 121 10.34 -3.20 0.55
N THR A 122 9.61 -2.12 0.81
CA THR A 122 10.19 -0.77 0.95
C THR A 122 11.25 -0.73 2.04
N ALA A 123 10.96 -1.30 3.21
CA ALA A 123 11.91 -1.37 4.33
C ALA A 123 13.17 -2.17 3.97
N SER A 124 13.00 -3.35 3.36
CA SER A 124 14.11 -4.23 2.97
C SER A 124 15.04 -3.56 1.96
N PHE A 125 14.48 -2.86 0.97
CA PHE A 125 15.28 -2.12 0.01
C PHE A 125 16.01 -0.93 0.65
N THR A 126 15.31 -0.19 1.50
CA THR A 126 15.91 0.94 2.24
C THR A 126 17.10 0.45 3.06
N PHE A 127 16.97 -0.68 3.76
CA PHE A 127 18.04 -1.30 4.52
C PHE A 127 19.26 -1.65 3.66
N LEU A 128 19.06 -2.35 2.54
CA LEU A 128 20.15 -2.68 1.61
C LEU A 128 20.84 -1.43 1.05
N HIS A 129 20.08 -0.37 0.82
CA HIS A 129 20.61 0.90 0.34
C HIS A 129 21.41 1.64 1.42
N MET A 130 20.96 1.61 2.68
CA MET A 130 21.68 2.17 3.82
C MET A 130 23.00 1.43 4.09
N GLN A 131 23.00 0.09 4.08
CA GLN A 131 24.22 -0.70 4.29
C GLN A 131 25.34 -0.33 3.31
N ARG A 132 24.99 -0.22 2.02
CA ARG A 132 25.96 0.17 0.97
C ARG A 132 26.55 1.57 1.15
N PHE A 133 25.84 2.48 1.83
CA PHE A 133 26.38 3.80 2.14
C PHE A 133 27.31 3.75 3.36
N TRP A 134 26.88 3.08 4.42
CA TRP A 134 27.65 2.99 5.66
C TRP A 134 29.01 2.31 5.43
N ASP A 135 29.04 1.20 4.67
CA ASP A 135 30.29 0.50 4.35
C ASP A 135 31.29 1.41 3.61
N ARG A 136 30.82 2.29 2.72
CA ARG A 136 31.68 3.24 1.98
C ARG A 136 32.22 4.38 2.83
N ASP A 137 31.50 4.76 3.89
CA ASP A 137 31.98 5.76 4.84
C ASP A 137 32.98 5.17 5.83
N ASN A 138 32.88 3.86 6.13
CA ASN A 138 33.80 3.15 7.03
C ASN A 138 35.15 2.80 6.39
N ASP A 139 35.24 2.81 5.05
CA ASP A 139 36.46 2.60 4.25
C ASP A 139 37.24 3.92 3.97
N ARG A 140 36.77 5.07 4.47
CA ARG A 140 37.41 6.39 4.31
C ARG A 140 38.12 6.85 5.57
#